data_AF-A0A976LNJ1-F1
#
_entry.id   AF-A0A976LNJ1-F1
#
_cell.length_a   1.000
_cell.length_b   1.000
_cell.length_c   1.000
_cell.angle_alpha   90.00
_cell.angle_beta   90.00
_cell.angle_gamma   90.00
#
_symmetry.space_group_name_H-M   'P 1'
#
loop_
_entity.id
_entity.type
_entity.pdbx_description
1 polymer ?
#
loop_
_entity_poly.entity_id
_entity_poly.type
_entity_poly.pdbx_seq_one_letter_code
_entity_poly.pdbx_strand_id
1 'polypeptide(L)'
;MKHFSITFKPDGKQISIHSGATLIEAAGQAGIILNTVCGGKGTCGKCLVYLEPDAREVLACQYKIDSDLTVTIPVSSKLFEQRILTESVDTKAQIQPNVYKKYLREGSATMIFGLAVDLGTTTVVARLIDMAGGQCLATQAALNPQTRFGDDVISRIAYAQTGKEFAELQEAIIDCINDLTAKLCKKAAIETNDVFEMCVAGNTTMNHIFLGLPI
;
A
#
# COMPACT_ATOMS: atom_id res chain seq x y z
N MET A 1 -25.35 26.89 8.36
CA MET A 1 -24.94 26.53 6.97
C MET A 1 -26.00 25.60 6.40
N LYS A 2 -26.28 25.67 5.09
CA LYS A 2 -27.16 24.66 4.45
C LYS A 2 -26.42 23.33 4.35
N HIS A 3 -27.11 22.25 4.65
CA HIS A 3 -26.61 20.88 4.49
C HIS A 3 -27.40 20.19 3.39
N PHE A 4 -26.73 19.30 2.68
CA PHE A 4 -27.31 18.49 1.62
C PHE A 4 -27.14 17.02 1.92
N SER A 5 -28.10 16.23 1.47
CA SER A 5 -28.11 14.76 1.56
C SER A 5 -27.46 14.17 0.32
N ILE A 6 -26.39 13.39 0.53
CA ILE A 6 -25.66 12.72 -0.54
C ILE A 6 -25.81 11.22 -0.39
N THR A 7 -26.26 10.55 -1.45
CA THR A 7 -26.42 9.08 -1.48
C THR A 7 -25.43 8.47 -2.45
N PHE A 8 -24.59 7.54 -1.97
CA PHE A 8 -23.58 6.84 -2.77
C PHE A 8 -24.03 5.43 -3.15
N LYS A 9 -24.06 5.15 -4.45
CA LYS A 9 -24.31 3.82 -5.02
C LYS A 9 -23.00 3.18 -5.51
N PRO A 10 -22.88 1.84 -5.50
CA PRO A 10 -23.89 0.84 -5.13
C PRO A 10 -24.02 0.58 -3.62
N ASP A 11 -23.15 1.16 -2.79
CA ASP A 11 -23.03 0.80 -1.36
C ASP A 11 -24.23 1.26 -0.50
N GLY A 12 -25.10 2.10 -1.06
CA GLY A 12 -26.31 2.61 -0.40
C GLY A 12 -26.04 3.56 0.76
N LYS A 13 -24.81 4.07 0.90
CA LYS A 13 -24.42 4.93 2.00
C LYS A 13 -24.96 6.34 1.79
N GLN A 14 -25.62 6.88 2.81
CA GLN A 14 -26.14 8.24 2.80
C GLN A 14 -25.50 9.08 3.90
N ILE A 15 -25.12 10.30 3.58
CA ILE A 15 -24.54 11.26 4.52
C ILE A 15 -25.16 12.64 4.37
N SER A 16 -24.95 13.48 5.38
CA SER A 16 -25.24 14.91 5.32
C SER A 16 -23.95 15.72 5.40
N ILE A 17 -23.76 16.66 4.48
CA ILE A 17 -22.56 17.51 4.42
C ILE A 17 -22.94 18.97 4.11
N HIS A 18 -22.09 19.91 4.52
CA HIS A 18 -22.32 21.32 4.31
C HIS A 18 -22.17 21.72 2.83
N SER A 19 -22.92 22.74 2.42
CA SER A 19 -22.80 23.36 1.09
C SER A 19 -21.37 23.81 0.79
N GLY A 20 -20.90 23.52 -0.43
CA GLY A 20 -19.57 23.91 -0.90
C GLY A 20 -18.47 22.87 -0.67
N ALA A 21 -18.74 21.82 0.12
CA ALA A 21 -17.87 20.67 0.23
C ALA A 21 -17.75 19.93 -1.11
N THR A 22 -16.64 19.23 -1.30
CA THR A 22 -16.40 18.41 -2.49
C THR A 22 -17.01 17.02 -2.37
N LEU A 23 -17.24 16.37 -3.52
CA LEU A 23 -17.68 14.97 -3.52
C LEU A 23 -16.64 14.01 -2.92
N ILE A 24 -15.34 14.35 -2.96
CA ILE A 24 -14.32 13.58 -2.24
C ILE A 24 -14.52 13.65 -0.74
N GLU A 25 -14.72 14.85 -0.20
CA GLU A 25 -14.93 15.02 1.25
C GLU A 25 -16.18 14.27 1.70
N ALA A 26 -17.25 14.36 0.90
CA ALA A 26 -18.47 13.59 1.11
C ALA A 26 -18.24 12.08 1.07
N ALA A 27 -17.50 11.58 0.07
CA ALA A 27 -17.17 10.15 -0.04
C ALA A 27 -16.33 9.69 1.16
N GLY A 28 -15.34 10.49 1.57
CA GLY A 28 -14.50 10.23 2.74
C GLY A 28 -15.31 10.14 4.04
N GLN A 29 -16.27 11.06 4.24
CA GLN A 29 -17.18 11.01 5.40
C GLN A 29 -18.09 9.77 5.37
N ALA A 30 -18.45 9.27 4.18
CA ALA A 30 -19.16 8.00 4.02
C ALA A 30 -18.25 6.76 4.17
N GLY A 31 -16.94 6.94 4.43
CA GLY A 31 -15.97 5.85 4.46
C GLY A 31 -15.79 5.17 3.11
N ILE A 32 -15.89 5.93 2.01
CA ILE A 32 -15.61 5.50 0.65
C ILE A 32 -14.36 6.24 0.17
N ILE A 33 -13.30 5.48 -0.11
CA ILE A 33 -12.04 6.05 -0.56
C ILE A 33 -12.02 6.05 -2.09
N LEU A 34 -11.98 7.24 -2.67
CA LEU A 34 -11.88 7.44 -4.12
C LEU A 34 -10.40 7.54 -4.54
N ASN A 35 -10.12 7.17 -5.79
CA ASN A 35 -8.77 7.22 -6.32
C ASN A 35 -8.34 8.66 -6.68
N THR A 36 -7.54 9.27 -5.81
CA THR A 36 -7.20 10.70 -5.87
C THR A 36 -5.70 10.94 -5.89
N VAL A 37 -4.95 10.14 -6.65
CA VAL A 37 -3.47 10.22 -6.75
C VAL A 37 -2.94 11.60 -7.13
N CYS A 38 -3.72 12.42 -7.86
CA CYS A 38 -3.33 13.79 -8.22
C CYS A 38 -3.47 14.81 -7.07
N GLY A 39 -3.81 14.39 -5.85
CA GLY A 39 -4.05 15.29 -4.72
C GLY A 39 -5.23 16.25 -4.94
N GLY A 40 -6.23 15.82 -5.73
CA GLY A 40 -7.40 16.62 -6.02
C GLY A 40 -7.27 17.63 -7.17
N LYS A 41 -6.12 17.73 -7.84
CA LYS A 41 -5.89 18.69 -8.94
C LYS A 41 -6.70 18.42 -10.23
N GLY A 42 -7.34 17.26 -10.33
CA GLY A 42 -8.16 16.89 -11.49
C GLY A 42 -7.37 16.40 -12.72
N THR A 43 -6.05 16.26 -12.63
CA THR A 43 -5.19 15.90 -13.77
C THR A 43 -5.16 14.41 -14.10
N CYS A 44 -5.53 13.53 -13.16
CA CYS A 44 -5.44 12.08 -13.34
C CYS A 44 -6.73 11.40 -13.84
N GLY A 45 -7.89 12.04 -13.71
CA GLY A 45 -9.19 11.47 -14.07
C GLY A 45 -9.67 10.27 -13.23
N LYS A 46 -8.88 9.77 -12.27
CA LYS A 46 -9.16 8.50 -11.57
C LYS A 46 -10.34 8.57 -10.58
N CYS A 47 -10.79 9.76 -10.17
CA CYS A 47 -11.93 9.98 -9.26
C CYS A 47 -13.26 10.28 -9.97
N LEU A 48 -13.42 9.80 -11.20
CA LEU A 48 -14.64 9.96 -12.00
C LEU A 48 -15.86 9.33 -11.30
N VAL A 49 -16.97 10.06 -11.25
CA VAL A 49 -18.24 9.58 -10.70
C VAL A 49 -19.40 10.03 -11.58
N TYR A 50 -20.54 9.35 -11.46
CA TYR A 50 -21.74 9.65 -12.22
C TYR A 50 -22.80 10.25 -11.30
N LEU A 51 -23.33 11.41 -11.67
CA LEU A 51 -24.49 11.99 -11.01
C LEU A 51 -25.77 11.39 -11.60
N GLU A 52 -26.73 11.06 -10.75
CA GLU A 52 -28.07 10.66 -11.16
C GLU A 52 -29.03 11.85 -11.12
N PRO A 53 -30.06 11.87 -12.00
CA PRO A 53 -30.52 10.78 -12.89
C PRO A 53 -29.91 10.77 -14.30
N ASP A 54 -29.16 11.79 -14.69
CA ASP A 54 -28.68 12.00 -16.07
C ASP A 54 -27.36 11.28 -16.41
N ALA A 55 -26.81 10.52 -15.46
CA ALA A 55 -25.51 9.85 -15.57
C ALA A 55 -24.37 10.82 -15.94
N ARG A 56 -24.47 12.07 -15.48
CA ARG A 56 -23.48 13.10 -15.79
C ARG A 56 -22.13 12.78 -15.13
N GLU A 57 -21.10 12.72 -15.96
CA GLU A 57 -19.73 12.49 -15.53
C GLU A 57 -19.11 13.74 -14.88
N VAL A 58 -18.60 13.57 -13.66
CA VAL A 58 -17.88 14.63 -12.94
C VAL A 58 -16.67 14.04 -12.20
N LEU A 59 -15.65 14.87 -11.98
CA LEU A 59 -14.53 14.50 -11.11
C LEU A 59 -14.89 14.83 -9.66
N ALA A 60 -14.87 13.82 -8.79
CA ALA A 60 -15.26 14.00 -7.40
C ALA A 60 -14.37 15.04 -6.66
N CYS A 61 -13.11 15.24 -7.09
CA CYS A 61 -12.22 16.24 -6.51
C CYS A 61 -12.56 17.69 -6.84
N GLN A 62 -13.25 17.92 -7.95
CA GLN A 62 -13.51 19.27 -8.46
C GLN A 62 -14.97 19.68 -8.27
N TYR A 63 -15.86 18.70 -8.15
CA TYR A 63 -17.29 18.97 -8.00
C TYR A 63 -17.63 19.42 -6.58
N LYS A 64 -18.25 20.60 -6.47
CA LYS A 64 -18.75 21.17 -5.22
C LYS A 64 -20.25 20.92 -5.08
N ILE A 65 -20.66 20.53 -3.88
CA ILE A 65 -22.05 20.16 -3.56
C ILE A 65 -22.87 21.43 -3.31
N ASP A 66 -23.96 21.57 -4.06
CA ASP A 66 -24.90 22.69 -3.99
C ASP A 66 -26.37 22.26 -3.86
N SER A 67 -26.64 20.95 -3.85
CA SER A 67 -27.97 20.34 -3.83
C SER A 67 -27.91 18.90 -3.32
N ASP A 68 -29.08 18.31 -3.03
CA ASP A 68 -29.18 16.88 -2.72
C ASP A 68 -28.96 16.06 -3.98
N LEU A 69 -28.12 15.03 -3.89
CA LEU A 69 -27.70 14.28 -5.08
C LEU A 69 -27.39 12.81 -4.79
N THR A 70 -27.64 12.00 -5.81
CA THR A 70 -27.27 10.58 -5.83
C THR A 70 -26.08 10.40 -6.75
N VAL A 71 -25.03 9.76 -6.24
CA VAL A 71 -23.75 9.59 -6.92
C VAL A 71 -23.48 8.11 -7.08
N THR A 72 -23.36 7.66 -8.32
CA THR A 72 -22.93 6.32 -8.65
C THR A 72 -21.42 6.30 -8.81
N ILE A 73 -20.75 5.53 -7.95
CA ILE A 73 -19.30 5.40 -7.94
C ILE A 73 -18.92 4.16 -8.76
N PRO A 74 -18.27 4.32 -9.93
CA PRO A 74 -17.79 3.18 -10.67
C PRO A 74 -16.67 2.48 -9.92
N VAL A 75 -16.60 1.18 -10.15
CA VAL A 75 -15.62 0.28 -9.56
C VAL A 75 -14.18 0.74 -9.86
N SER A 76 -13.93 1.32 -11.04
CA SER A 76 -12.64 1.88 -11.45
C SER A 76 -12.20 3.11 -10.63
N SER A 77 -13.14 3.83 -10.02
CA SER A 77 -12.86 5.07 -9.26
C SER A 77 -12.83 4.86 -7.76
N LYS A 78 -13.29 3.71 -7.28
CA LYS A 78 -12.99 3.26 -5.93
C LYS A 78 -11.50 2.93 -5.84
N LEU A 79 -10.83 3.47 -4.84
CA LEU A 79 -9.58 2.91 -4.39
C LEU A 79 -9.93 1.57 -3.75
N PHE A 80 -9.94 0.50 -4.55
CA PHE A 80 -10.15 -0.85 -4.05
C PHE A 80 -9.26 -1.06 -2.82
N GLU A 81 -9.79 -1.72 -1.78
CA GLU A 81 -8.98 -2.63 -0.99
C GLU A 81 -8.27 -3.53 -2.00
N GLN A 82 -7.01 -3.21 -2.28
CA GLN A 82 -6.27 -4.00 -3.24
C GLN A 82 -6.16 -5.39 -2.65
N ARG A 83 -6.81 -6.37 -3.29
CA ARG A 83 -6.54 -7.77 -3.05
C ARG A 83 -5.15 -8.04 -3.55
N ILE A 84 -4.17 -7.78 -2.69
CA ILE A 84 -2.81 -8.17 -2.97
C ILE A 84 -2.78 -9.69 -2.90
N LEU A 85 -2.16 -10.31 -3.91
CA LEU A 85 -1.96 -11.75 -3.93
C LEU A 85 -1.06 -12.13 -2.73
N THR A 86 -1.69 -12.55 -1.64
CA THR A 86 -1.01 -13.07 -0.44
C THR A 86 -0.89 -14.58 -0.44
N GLU A 87 -1.68 -15.26 -1.28
CA GLU A 87 -1.67 -16.71 -1.45
C GLU A 87 -0.79 -17.07 -2.65
N SER A 88 0.08 -18.06 -2.46
CA SER A 88 0.94 -18.60 -3.50
C SER A 88 1.15 -20.09 -3.30
N VAL A 89 1.68 -20.77 -4.30
CA VAL A 89 2.10 -22.16 -4.15
C VAL A 89 3.24 -22.25 -3.13
N ASP A 90 2.96 -22.79 -1.96
CA ASP A 90 3.98 -23.07 -0.95
C ASP A 90 4.81 -24.27 -1.40
N THR A 91 6.02 -23.99 -1.89
CA THR A 91 7.06 -25.01 -2.05
C THR A 91 7.98 -24.94 -0.84
N LYS A 92 8.33 -26.11 -0.28
CA LYS A 92 9.36 -26.16 0.77
C LYS A 92 10.70 -25.85 0.11
N ALA A 93 11.25 -24.67 0.40
CA ALA A 93 12.60 -24.32 -0.03
C ALA A 93 13.62 -24.89 0.98
N GLN A 94 14.64 -25.58 0.49
CA GLN A 94 15.75 -25.98 1.35
C GLN A 94 16.69 -24.80 1.56
N ILE A 95 16.72 -24.25 2.77
CA ILE A 95 17.64 -23.17 3.13
C ILE A 95 18.97 -23.78 3.57
N GLN A 96 20.06 -23.34 2.94
CA GLN A 96 21.39 -23.84 3.27
C GLN A 96 21.71 -23.54 4.74
N PRO A 97 22.13 -24.53 5.54
CA PRO A 97 22.35 -24.35 6.98
C PRO A 97 23.29 -23.20 7.34
N ASN A 98 24.32 -22.94 6.53
CA ASN A 98 25.29 -21.87 6.80
C ASN A 98 24.68 -20.46 6.77
N VAL A 99 23.52 -20.28 6.13
CA VAL A 99 22.81 -19.00 6.09
C VAL A 99 22.30 -18.64 7.49
N TYR A 100 21.75 -19.61 8.24
CA TYR A 100 21.14 -19.34 9.55
C TYR A 100 21.96 -19.85 10.74
N LYS A 101 22.72 -20.95 10.61
CA LYS A 101 23.45 -21.54 11.73
C LYS A 101 24.51 -20.61 12.34
N LYS A 102 24.98 -19.61 11.59
CA LYS A 102 25.88 -18.56 12.11
C LYS A 102 25.24 -17.72 13.24
N TYR A 103 23.91 -17.73 13.37
CA TYR A 103 23.17 -17.04 14.42
C TYR A 103 22.87 -17.93 15.64
N LEU A 104 23.10 -19.25 15.54
CA LEU A 104 22.96 -20.14 16.69
C LEU A 104 24.09 -19.84 17.67
N ARG A 105 23.76 -19.21 18.80
CA ARG A 105 24.69 -19.09 19.93
C ARG A 105 24.81 -20.45 20.62
N GLU A 106 26.01 -20.79 21.08
CA GLU A 106 26.20 -21.99 21.92
C GLU A 106 25.25 -21.94 23.12
N GLY A 107 24.34 -22.91 23.20
CA GLY A 107 23.38 -23.06 24.31
C GLY A 107 22.02 -22.36 24.14
N SER A 108 21.76 -21.67 23.04
CA SER A 108 20.47 -21.02 22.77
C SER A 108 19.61 -21.85 21.80
N ALA A 109 18.51 -22.41 22.28
CA ALA A 109 17.45 -23.00 21.43
C ALA A 109 16.60 -21.91 20.75
N THR A 110 17.24 -20.89 20.19
CA THR A 110 16.57 -19.81 19.47
C THR A 110 16.12 -20.32 18.11
N MET A 111 14.81 -20.29 17.87
CA MET A 111 14.25 -20.43 16.53
C MET A 111 14.76 -19.26 15.68
N ILE A 112 15.22 -19.54 14.47
CA ILE A 112 15.78 -18.53 13.58
C ILE A 112 14.79 -18.31 12.44
N PHE A 113 14.30 -17.07 12.32
CA PHE A 113 13.41 -16.69 11.25
C PHE A 113 14.11 -15.78 10.25
N GLY A 114 13.61 -15.82 9.01
CA GLY A 114 14.04 -14.95 7.93
C GLY A 114 12.86 -14.27 7.25
N LEU A 115 13.14 -13.18 6.56
CA LEU A 115 12.17 -12.43 5.78
C LEU A 115 12.50 -12.52 4.29
N ALA A 116 11.53 -12.90 3.47
CA ALA A 116 11.63 -12.79 2.01
C ALA A 116 10.73 -11.65 1.54
N VAL A 117 11.30 -10.64 0.90
CA VAL A 117 10.61 -9.43 0.45
C VAL A 117 10.69 -9.33 -1.07
N ASP A 118 9.53 -9.24 -1.73
CA ASP A 118 9.40 -8.85 -3.12
C ASP A 118 8.99 -7.37 -3.18
N LEU A 119 9.92 -6.55 -3.66
CA LEU A 119 9.86 -5.11 -3.72
C LEU A 119 9.47 -4.65 -5.12
N GLY A 120 8.16 -4.71 -5.38
CA GLY A 120 7.55 -4.21 -6.60
C GLY A 120 7.36 -2.69 -6.60
N THR A 121 7.15 -2.13 -7.79
CA THR A 121 6.86 -0.70 -7.96
C THR A 121 5.50 -0.33 -7.37
N THR A 122 4.49 -1.18 -7.54
CA THR A 122 3.13 -0.96 -7.03
C THR A 122 2.88 -1.67 -5.71
N THR A 123 3.52 -2.82 -5.49
CA THR A 123 3.20 -3.73 -4.38
C THR A 123 4.47 -4.20 -3.70
N VAL A 124 4.46 -4.24 -2.37
CA VAL A 124 5.51 -4.85 -1.55
C VAL A 124 4.92 -6.08 -0.89
N VAL A 125 5.52 -7.24 -1.09
CA VAL A 125 5.10 -8.51 -0.47
C VAL A 125 6.22 -8.97 0.45
N ALA A 126 5.88 -9.39 1.67
CA ALA A 126 6.82 -9.92 2.63
C ALA A 126 6.33 -11.27 3.17
N ARG A 127 7.26 -12.19 3.37
CA ARG A 127 7.01 -13.52 3.92
C ARG A 127 7.93 -13.82 5.08
N LEU A 128 7.35 -14.35 6.15
CA LEU A 128 8.10 -14.84 7.30
C LEU A 128 8.40 -16.32 7.11
N ILE A 129 9.67 -16.67 7.20
CA ILE A 129 10.17 -18.01 6.91
C ILE A 129 10.81 -18.61 8.17
N ASP A 130 10.44 -19.84 8.52
CA ASP A 130 11.22 -20.67 9.45
C ASP A 130 12.48 -21.14 8.73
N MET A 131 13.65 -20.71 9.21
CA MET A 131 14.92 -21.01 8.54
C MET A 131 15.38 -22.46 8.73
N ALA A 132 14.91 -23.14 9.79
CA ALA A 132 15.23 -24.54 10.03
C ALA A 132 14.38 -25.47 9.15
N GLY A 133 13.07 -25.22 9.09
CA GLY A 133 12.11 -26.02 8.32
C GLY A 133 11.93 -25.60 6.87
N GLY A 134 12.34 -24.38 6.50
CA GLY A 134 12.10 -23.78 5.18
C GLY A 134 10.62 -23.46 4.90
N GLN A 135 9.79 -23.40 5.95
CA GLN A 135 8.35 -23.18 5.83
C GLN A 135 8.00 -21.69 5.85
N CYS A 136 7.11 -21.27 4.96
CA CYS A 136 6.48 -19.96 5.07
C CYS A 136 5.41 -19.98 6.18
N LEU A 137 5.62 -19.18 7.22
CA LEU A 137 4.73 -19.08 8.39
C LEU A 137 3.60 -18.08 8.17
N ALA A 138 3.89 -16.99 7.45
CA ALA A 138 2.92 -15.96 7.13
C ALA A 138 3.35 -15.18 5.89
N THR A 139 2.35 -14.68 5.16
CA THR A 139 2.54 -13.70 4.07
C THR A 139 1.71 -12.46 4.38
N GLN A 140 2.30 -11.30 4.12
CA GLN A 140 1.66 -9.98 4.17
C GLN A 140 2.07 -9.20 2.94
N ALA A 141 1.24 -8.23 2.57
CA ALA A 141 1.59 -7.33 1.50
C ALA A 141 0.94 -5.97 1.69
N ALA A 142 1.54 -4.96 1.06
CA ALA A 142 1.04 -3.60 1.07
C ALA A 142 1.23 -2.95 -0.31
N LEU A 143 0.46 -1.90 -0.55
CA LEU A 143 0.78 -0.94 -1.59
C LEU A 143 2.15 -0.33 -1.33
N ASN A 144 2.97 -0.21 -2.37
CA ASN A 144 4.23 0.50 -2.26
C ASN A 144 3.93 1.99 -2.00
N PRO A 145 4.27 2.53 -0.81
CA PRO A 145 3.91 3.89 -0.44
C PRO A 145 4.61 4.95 -1.29
N GLN A 146 5.66 4.58 -2.04
CA GLN A 146 6.35 5.46 -2.98
C GLN A 146 5.48 5.87 -4.17
N THR A 147 4.33 5.22 -4.37
CA THR A 147 3.31 5.64 -5.36
C THR A 147 2.85 7.09 -5.15
N ARG A 148 2.98 7.64 -3.93
CA ARG A 148 2.69 9.06 -3.65
C ARG A 148 3.68 10.04 -4.31
N PHE A 149 4.87 9.56 -4.67
CA PHE A 149 5.94 10.37 -5.26
C PHE A 149 6.15 10.08 -6.76
N GLY A 150 5.61 8.96 -7.25
CA GLY A 150 5.66 8.58 -8.66
C GLY A 150 4.93 7.26 -8.92
N ASP A 151 4.12 7.24 -9.99
CA ASP A 151 3.33 6.09 -10.43
C ASP A 151 4.23 4.98 -11.02
N ASP A 152 5.42 5.31 -11.49
CA ASP A 152 6.38 4.39 -12.10
C ASP A 152 7.84 4.66 -11.68
N VAL A 153 8.77 3.87 -12.22
CA VAL A 153 10.21 3.98 -11.93
C VAL A 153 10.78 5.33 -12.39
N ILE A 154 10.42 5.79 -13.58
CA ILE A 154 11.00 7.00 -14.19
C ILE A 154 10.58 8.25 -13.43
N SER A 155 9.30 8.34 -13.06
CA SER A 155 8.77 9.42 -12.23
C SER A 155 9.41 9.47 -10.85
N ARG A 156 9.76 8.32 -10.24
CA ARG A 156 10.51 8.28 -8.98
C ARG A 156 11.96 8.74 -9.13
N ILE A 157 12.63 8.35 -10.22
CA ILE A 157 13.99 8.86 -10.53
C ILE A 157 13.94 10.38 -10.71
N ALA A 158 12.93 10.88 -11.44
CA ALA A 158 12.74 12.31 -11.64
C ALA A 158 12.38 13.07 -10.35
N TYR A 159 11.71 12.41 -9.39
CA TYR A 159 11.45 12.98 -8.06
C TYR A 159 12.73 13.07 -7.22
N ALA A 160 13.56 12.03 -7.26
CA ALA A 160 14.75 11.87 -6.43
C ALA A 160 15.98 12.69 -6.89
N GLN A 161 15.78 13.92 -7.33
CA GLN A 161 16.87 14.76 -7.86
C GLN A 161 17.78 15.36 -6.78
N THR A 162 17.34 15.41 -5.53
CA THR A 162 18.17 15.84 -4.41
C THR A 162 18.18 14.80 -3.29
N GLY A 163 19.14 14.93 -2.37
CA GLY A 163 19.27 14.02 -1.23
C GLY A 163 18.04 14.01 -0.33
N LYS A 164 17.27 15.10 -0.27
CA LYS A 164 16.05 15.16 0.55
C LYS A 164 14.93 14.29 -0.02
N GLU A 165 14.58 14.49 -1.29
CA GLU A 165 13.51 13.73 -1.97
C GLU A 165 13.86 12.24 -2.08
N PHE A 166 15.15 11.93 -2.27
CA PHE A 166 15.64 10.55 -2.22
C PHE A 166 15.44 9.93 -0.83
N ALA A 167 15.76 10.66 0.24
CA ALA A 167 15.55 10.18 1.61
C ALA A 167 14.07 9.91 1.91
N GLU A 168 13.14 10.75 1.42
CA GLU A 168 11.69 10.53 1.57
C GLU A 168 11.22 9.25 0.87
N LEU A 169 11.76 8.95 -0.32
CA LEU A 169 11.48 7.69 -1.03
C LEU A 169 12.02 6.47 -0.28
N GLN A 170 13.21 6.59 0.30
CA GLN A 170 13.84 5.52 1.06
C GLN A 170 13.11 5.28 2.39
N GLU A 171 12.82 6.33 3.16
CA GLU A 171 12.09 6.26 4.42
C GLU A 171 10.73 5.58 4.22
N ALA A 172 9.98 6.00 3.19
CA ALA A 172 8.69 5.40 2.87
C ALA A 172 8.78 3.88 2.64
N ILE A 173 9.86 3.38 2.02
CA ILE A 173 9.99 1.94 1.79
C ILE A 173 10.50 1.17 3.01
N ILE A 174 11.39 1.76 3.80
CA ILE A 174 11.84 1.19 5.06
C ILE A 174 10.67 1.03 6.02
N ASP A 175 9.84 2.06 6.18
CA ASP A 175 8.65 2.03 7.03
C ASP A 175 7.66 0.96 6.59
N CYS A 176 7.43 0.82 5.27
CA CYS A 176 6.57 -0.22 4.71
C CYS A 176 7.04 -1.63 5.09
N ILE A 177 8.34 -1.90 4.94
CA ILE A 177 8.92 -3.21 5.25
C ILE A 177 8.87 -3.48 6.76
N ASN A 178 9.14 -2.48 7.59
CA ASN A 178 9.03 -2.59 9.05
C ASN A 178 7.60 -2.89 9.49
N ASP A 179 6.61 -2.20 8.93
CA ASP A 179 5.19 -2.42 9.21
C ASP A 179 4.74 -3.83 8.78
N LEU A 180 5.16 -4.29 7.61
CA LEU A 180 4.88 -5.64 7.13
C LEU A 180 5.51 -6.69 8.06
N THR A 181 6.75 -6.46 8.49
CA THR A 181 7.49 -7.35 9.40
C THR A 181 6.79 -7.45 10.74
N ALA A 182 6.37 -6.33 11.33
CA ALA A 182 5.62 -6.32 12.59
C ALA A 182 4.29 -7.08 12.47
N LYS A 183 3.55 -6.90 11.37
CA LYS A 183 2.29 -7.62 11.11
C LYS A 183 2.51 -9.12 10.94
N LEU A 184 3.58 -9.52 10.24
CA LEU A 184 3.97 -10.92 10.05
C LEU A 184 4.32 -11.58 11.39
N CYS A 185 5.19 -10.95 12.18
CA CYS A 185 5.62 -11.45 13.48
C CYS A 185 4.42 -11.60 14.43
N LYS A 186 3.55 -10.58 14.49
CA LYS A 186 2.30 -10.64 15.27
C LYS A 186 1.40 -11.79 14.82
N LYS A 187 1.23 -12.01 13.52
CA LYS A 187 0.38 -13.09 12.98
C LYS A 187 0.95 -14.48 13.30
N ALA A 188 2.26 -14.62 13.37
CA ALA A 188 2.94 -15.88 13.67
C ALA A 188 3.28 -16.06 15.16
N ALA A 189 2.90 -15.12 16.03
CA ALA A 189 3.23 -15.10 17.46
C ALA A 189 4.75 -15.20 17.72
N ILE A 190 5.54 -14.43 16.95
CA ILE A 190 7.01 -14.36 17.00
C ILE A 190 7.43 -12.93 17.35
N GLU A 191 8.59 -12.77 18.01
CA GLU A 191 9.18 -11.47 18.27
C GLU A 191 10.04 -11.00 17.07
N THR A 192 10.04 -9.70 16.77
CA THR A 192 10.84 -9.16 15.65
C THR A 192 12.34 -9.39 15.83
N ASN A 193 12.81 -9.54 17.07
CA ASN A 193 14.21 -9.86 17.40
C ASN A 193 14.64 -11.27 16.99
N ASP A 194 13.69 -12.14 16.64
CA ASP A 194 13.97 -13.50 16.17
C ASP A 194 14.10 -13.58 14.63
N VAL A 195 13.98 -12.44 13.92
CA VAL A 195 14.20 -12.34 12.47
C VAL A 195 15.64 -11.91 12.22
N PHE A 196 16.48 -12.83 11.75
CA PHE A 196 17.93 -12.64 11.65
C PHE A 196 18.45 -12.38 10.24
N GLU A 197 17.68 -12.75 9.22
CA GLU A 197 18.05 -12.63 7.81
C GLU A 197 16.91 -12.05 6.99
N MET A 198 17.26 -11.26 5.99
CA MET A 198 16.31 -10.75 5.01
C MET A 198 16.88 -10.86 3.61
N CYS A 199 16.09 -11.43 2.70
CA CYS A 199 16.35 -11.38 1.27
C CYS A 199 15.33 -10.44 0.62
N VAL A 200 15.83 -9.43 -0.08
CA VAL A 200 14.99 -8.49 -0.84
C VAL A 200 15.24 -8.71 -2.32
N ALA A 201 14.17 -8.96 -3.07
CA ALA A 201 14.17 -9.02 -4.52
C ALA A 201 13.38 -7.82 -5.05
N GLY A 202 13.81 -7.23 -6.15
CA GLY A 202 13.13 -6.09 -6.77
C GLY A 202 13.85 -5.71 -8.06
N ASN A 203 13.29 -4.76 -8.82
CA ASN A 203 14.05 -4.18 -9.93
C ASN A 203 15.19 -3.29 -9.42
N THR A 204 16.11 -2.91 -10.31
CA THR A 204 17.34 -2.16 -9.97
C THR A 204 17.04 -0.88 -9.18
N THR A 205 16.12 -0.04 -9.66
CA THR A 205 15.79 1.22 -8.99
C THR A 205 15.22 1.01 -7.60
N MET A 206 14.34 0.01 -7.43
CA MET A 206 13.78 -0.31 -6.11
C MET A 206 14.86 -0.76 -5.12
N ASN A 207 15.80 -1.61 -5.56
CA ASN A 207 16.93 -2.02 -4.73
C ASN A 207 17.83 -0.84 -4.34
N HIS A 208 18.13 0.05 -5.28
CA HIS A 208 18.97 1.20 -4.98
C HIS A 208 18.30 2.15 -3.99
N ILE A 209 17.01 2.47 -4.17
CA ILE A 209 16.28 3.31 -3.21
C ILE A 209 16.26 2.65 -1.83
N PHE A 210 15.95 1.36 -1.75
CA PHE A 210 15.93 0.62 -0.48
C PHE A 210 17.29 0.67 0.24
N LEU A 211 18.40 0.45 -0.49
CA LEU A 211 19.75 0.45 0.05
C LEU A 211 20.34 1.84 0.28
N GLY A 212 19.65 2.91 -0.15
CA GLY A 212 20.17 4.27 -0.06
C GLY A 212 21.30 4.56 -1.06
N LEU A 213 21.31 3.87 -2.19
CA LEU A 213 22.32 4.00 -3.24
C LEU A 213 21.85 4.96 -4.36
N PRO A 214 22.79 5.62 -5.07
CA PRO A 214 22.45 6.52 -6.18
C PRO A 214 21.64 5.83 -7.28
N ILE A 215 20.60 6.50 -7.81
CA ILE A 215 19.71 6.02 -8.90
C ILE A 215 19.81 6.87 -10.15
#